data_AF-A0A7J2LLW3-F1
#
_entry.id   AF-A0A7J2LLW3-F1
#
_cell.length_a   1.000
_cell.length_b   1.000
_cell.length_c   1.000
_cell.angle_alpha   90.00
_cell.angle_beta   90.00
_cell.angle_gamma   90.00
#
_symmetry.space_group_name_H-M   'P 1'
#
loop_
_entity.id
_entity.type
_entity.pdbx_description
1 polymer ?
#
loop_
_entity_poly.entity_id
_entity_poly.type
_entity_poly.pdbx_seq_one_letter_code
_entity_poly.pdbx_strand_id
1 'polypeptide(L)'
;AAIGPWHPARVLYTVPRPGQMGYFHRVEYNKLILKIGSDGSEITPKGGFVNYGLVRGDYVLIEGSVPGPVKRLVRLRYPARPPKAGVVQLPEVTYISLESKQG
;
A
#
# COMPACT_ATOMS: atom_id res chain seq x y z
N ALA A 1 -29.79 20.60 -1.66
CA ALA A 1 -28.35 20.89 -1.47
C ALA A 1 -27.96 22.06 -2.36
N ALA A 2 -27.15 23.00 -1.88
CA ALA A 2 -26.75 24.22 -2.61
C ALA A 2 -25.31 24.13 -3.13
N ILE A 3 -25.05 24.65 -4.34
CA ILE A 3 -23.76 24.60 -5.05
C ILE A 3 -22.91 25.87 -4.77
N GLY A 4 -23.48 26.85 -4.07
CA GLY A 4 -22.83 28.07 -3.62
C GLY A 4 -23.82 29.17 -3.24
N PRO A 5 -23.36 30.26 -2.59
CA PRO A 5 -24.14 31.46 -2.35
C PRO A 5 -24.31 32.28 -3.66
N TRP A 6 -25.16 33.32 -3.63
CA TRP A 6 -25.42 34.21 -4.78
C TRP A 6 -24.16 34.94 -5.26
N HIS A 7 -23.36 35.45 -4.32
CA HIS A 7 -22.09 36.12 -4.59
C HIS A 7 -20.96 35.34 -3.91
N PRO A 8 -19.87 34.98 -4.61
CA PRO A 8 -19.59 35.27 -6.02
C PRO A 8 -20.49 34.47 -6.97
N ALA A 9 -20.85 35.07 -8.12
CA ALA A 9 -21.70 34.45 -9.15
C ALA A 9 -20.96 33.37 -9.97
N ARG A 10 -20.28 32.45 -9.27
CA ARG A 10 -19.57 31.30 -9.82
C ARG A 10 -19.52 30.18 -8.79
N VAL A 11 -19.46 28.95 -9.27
CA VAL A 11 -19.20 27.81 -8.39
C VAL A 11 -17.73 27.81 -7.99
N LEU A 12 -17.44 27.71 -6.69
CA LEU A 12 -16.07 27.64 -6.19
C LEU A 12 -15.46 26.27 -6.48
N TYR A 13 -14.15 26.23 -6.73
CA TYR A 13 -13.41 24.97 -6.97
C TYR A 13 -13.39 24.04 -5.76
N THR A 14 -13.63 24.56 -4.56
CA THR A 14 -13.72 23.80 -3.31
C THR A 14 -15.03 23.03 -3.18
N VAL A 15 -16.05 23.36 -3.98
CA VAL A 15 -17.34 22.68 -3.95
C VAL A 15 -17.17 21.28 -4.56
N PRO A 16 -17.54 20.20 -3.84
CA PRO A 16 -17.38 18.84 -4.34
C PRO A 16 -18.28 18.61 -5.56
N ARG A 17 -17.69 18.04 -6.62
CA ARG A 17 -18.37 17.72 -7.88
C ARG A 17 -17.98 16.32 -8.35
N PRO A 18 -18.83 15.66 -9.16
CA PRO A 18 -18.45 14.40 -9.78
C PRO A 18 -17.22 14.61 -10.68
N GLY A 19 -16.38 13.59 -10.75
CA GLY A 19 -15.15 13.62 -11.51
C GLY A 19 -14.39 12.30 -11.38
N GLN A 20 -13.17 12.26 -11.90
CA GLN A 20 -12.33 11.08 -11.81
C GLN A 20 -12.02 10.74 -10.34
N MET A 21 -12.26 9.48 -9.97
CA MET A 21 -11.87 8.93 -8.68
C MET A 21 -10.97 7.70 -8.93
N GLY A 22 -9.75 7.74 -8.39
CA GLY A 22 -8.78 6.64 -8.49
C GLY A 22 -7.71 6.87 -9.56
N TYR A 23 -6.76 5.93 -9.61
CA TYR A 23 -5.56 6.00 -10.45
C TYR A 23 -4.63 7.19 -10.19
N PHE A 24 -4.75 7.84 -9.03
CA PHE A 24 -3.83 8.89 -8.60
C PHE A 24 -2.48 8.33 -8.17
N HIS A 25 -1.41 9.09 -8.40
CA HIS A 25 -0.11 8.81 -7.80
C HIS A 25 -0.13 9.22 -6.33
N ARG A 26 0.16 8.27 -5.44
CA ARG A 26 0.25 8.49 -4.00
C ARG A 26 1.65 8.11 -3.53
N VAL A 27 2.16 8.87 -2.56
CA VAL A 27 3.42 8.58 -1.87
C VAL A 27 3.06 8.35 -0.41
N GLU A 28 3.26 7.12 0.06
CA GLU A 28 3.15 6.78 1.47
C GLU A 28 4.54 6.77 2.09
N TYR A 29 4.67 7.32 3.29
CA TYR A 29 5.94 7.45 3.99
C TYR A 29 6.04 6.44 5.13
N ASN A 30 7.28 6.09 5.48
CA ASN A 30 7.63 5.41 6.72
C ASN A 30 6.91 4.07 6.94
N LYS A 31 6.73 3.29 5.87
CA LYS A 31 6.31 1.89 5.97
C LYS A 31 7.50 1.04 6.41
N LEU A 32 7.30 0.23 7.45
CA LEU A 32 8.33 -0.66 7.95
C LEU A 32 8.49 -1.86 7.02
N ILE A 33 9.74 -2.25 6.77
CA ILE A 33 10.07 -3.52 6.12
C ILE A 33 10.23 -4.55 7.24
N LEU A 34 9.39 -5.58 7.22
CA LEU A 34 9.36 -6.63 8.23
C LEU A 34 10.32 -7.79 7.91
N LYS A 35 10.39 -8.17 6.63
CA LYS A 35 11.28 -9.25 6.16
C LYS A 35 11.69 -8.99 4.72
N ILE A 36 12.95 -9.31 4.40
CA ILE A 36 13.45 -9.42 3.03
C ILE A 36 13.87 -10.87 2.86
N GLY A 37 13.43 -11.52 1.79
CA GLY A 37 13.76 -12.91 1.52
C GLY A 37 13.98 -13.15 0.03
N SER A 38 14.74 -14.19 -0.29
CA SER A 38 15.06 -14.57 -1.66
C SER A 38 14.13 -15.66 -2.21
N ASP A 39 13.56 -16.50 -1.32
CA ASP A 39 12.67 -17.58 -1.70
C ASP A 39 11.19 -17.24 -1.46
N GLY A 40 10.47 -16.96 -2.55
CA GLY A 40 9.04 -16.68 -2.52
C GLY A 40 8.16 -17.87 -2.10
N SER A 41 8.70 -19.09 -2.03
CA SER A 41 7.97 -20.27 -1.53
C SER A 41 7.59 -20.13 -0.05
N GLU A 42 8.40 -19.42 0.74
CA GLU A 42 8.19 -19.22 2.18
C GLU A 42 6.96 -18.38 2.53
N ILE A 43 6.53 -17.50 1.62
CA ILE A 43 5.47 -16.51 1.84
C ILE A 43 4.19 -16.83 1.07
N THR A 44 4.29 -17.67 0.05
CA THR A 44 3.17 -17.95 -0.86
C THR A 44 2.14 -18.83 -0.15
N PRO A 45 0.89 -18.37 0.04
CA PRO A 45 -0.15 -19.18 0.66
C PRO A 45 -0.50 -20.42 -0.16
N LYS A 46 -1.12 -21.42 0.47
CA LYS A 46 -1.68 -22.58 -0.25
C LYS A 46 -2.64 -22.09 -1.35
N GLY A 47 -2.37 -22.46 -2.60
CA GLY A 47 -3.14 -22.01 -3.77
C GLY A 47 -2.68 -20.67 -4.38
N GLY A 48 -1.66 -20.04 -3.82
CA GLY A 48 -1.09 -18.78 -4.30
C GLY A 48 -1.85 -17.53 -3.90
N PHE A 49 -1.28 -16.36 -4.21
CA PHE A 49 -1.92 -15.08 -3.96
C PHE A 49 -3.06 -14.84 -4.97
N VAL A 50 -4.24 -14.49 -4.45
CA VAL A 50 -5.43 -14.19 -5.26
C VAL A 50 -5.11 -13.07 -6.26
N ASN A 51 -5.45 -13.30 -7.53
CA ASN A 51 -5.17 -12.38 -8.66
C ASN A 51 -3.68 -12.12 -8.97
N TYR A 52 -2.74 -12.72 -8.23
CA TYR A 52 -1.30 -12.63 -8.50
C TYR A 52 -0.74 -13.95 -9.02
N GLY A 53 -0.78 -15.00 -8.19
CA GLY A 53 -0.12 -16.29 -8.41
C GLY A 53 0.95 -16.59 -7.37
N LEU A 54 1.94 -17.41 -7.74
CA LEU A 54 3.05 -17.81 -6.89
C LEU A 54 4.19 -16.76 -6.96
N VAL A 55 4.82 -16.46 -5.82
CA VAL A 55 6.04 -15.66 -5.77
C VAL A 55 7.24 -16.59 -5.95
N ARG A 56 8.07 -16.37 -6.99
CA ARG A 56 9.16 -17.28 -7.38
C ARG A 56 10.57 -16.76 -7.10
N GLY A 57 10.70 -15.54 -6.59
CA GLY A 57 12.00 -14.92 -6.35
C GLY A 57 11.93 -13.96 -5.17
N ASP A 58 12.83 -12.99 -5.18
CA ASP A 58 13.01 -12.05 -4.08
C ASP A 58 11.71 -11.31 -3.74
N TYR A 59 11.46 -11.17 -2.45
CA TYR A 59 10.30 -10.50 -1.93
C TYR A 59 10.65 -9.60 -0.74
N VAL A 60 9.79 -8.61 -0.54
CA VAL A 60 9.84 -7.70 0.60
C VAL A 60 8.48 -7.73 1.28
N LEU A 61 8.48 -8.02 2.57
CA LEU A 61 7.28 -7.98 3.41
C LEU A 61 7.21 -6.61 4.07
N ILE A 62 6.16 -5.86 3.74
CA ILE A 62 5.94 -4.49 4.20
C ILE A 62 4.79 -4.49 5.21
N GLU A 63 4.91 -3.69 6.26
CA GLU A 63 3.85 -3.49 7.24
C GLU A 63 2.62 -2.79 6.60
N GLY A 64 1.45 -3.41 6.79
CA GLY A 64 0.17 -2.85 6.36
C GLY A 64 -0.08 -2.95 4.86
N SER A 65 -0.75 -1.94 4.30
CA SER A 65 -1.14 -1.89 2.88
C SER A 65 -0.27 -0.94 2.05
N VAL A 66 -0.33 -1.11 0.74
CA VAL A 66 0.38 -0.31 -0.27
C VAL A 66 -0.63 0.14 -1.33
N PRO A 67 -0.52 1.37 -1.87
CA PRO A 67 -1.51 1.90 -2.80
C PRO A 67 -1.45 1.16 -4.15
N GLY A 68 -2.61 0.70 -4.59
CA GLY A 68 -2.80 0.10 -5.91
C GLY A 68 -3.40 -1.31 -5.85
N PRO A 69 -3.90 -1.81 -6.99
CA PRO A 69 -4.33 -3.20 -7.10
C PRO A 69 -3.14 -4.16 -7.12
N VAL A 70 -3.43 -5.44 -6.90
CA VAL A 70 -2.51 -6.56 -7.09
C VAL A 70 -1.85 -6.49 -8.48
N LYS A 71 -0.56 -6.84 -8.59
CA LYS A 71 0.31 -6.72 -9.80
C LYS A 71 0.75 -5.31 -10.20
N ARG A 72 0.27 -4.24 -9.56
CA ARG A 72 0.76 -2.89 -9.87
C ARG A 72 2.20 -2.73 -9.41
N LEU A 73 3.05 -2.16 -10.27
CA LEU A 73 4.42 -1.80 -9.91
C LEU A 73 4.43 -0.72 -8.82
N VAL A 74 5.18 -0.97 -7.76
CA VAL A 74 5.41 -0.04 -6.65
C VAL A 74 6.88 0.33 -6.62
N ARG A 75 7.16 1.64 -6.51
CA ARG A 75 8.54 2.14 -6.37
C ARG A 75 8.85 2.36 -4.89
N LEU A 76 9.81 1.62 -4.37
CA LEU A 76 10.37 1.86 -3.04
C LEU A 76 11.48 2.92 -3.13
N ARG A 77 11.51 3.84 -2.17
CA ARG A 77 12.55 4.86 -2.05
C ARG A 77 13.00 4.94 -0.60
N TYR A 78 14.26 5.28 -0.39
CA TYR A 78 14.75 5.68 0.93
C TYR A 78 13.86 6.79 1.54
N PRO A 79 13.61 6.71 2.87
CA PRO A 79 12.71 7.64 3.55
C PRO A 79 13.30 9.05 3.52
N ALA A 80 12.52 10.02 3.04
CA ALA A 80 12.92 11.43 3.12
C ALA A 80 12.90 11.99 4.54
N ARG A 81 12.09 11.38 5.42
CA ARG A 81 11.92 11.77 6.82
C ARG A 81 12.20 10.56 7.69
N PRO A 82 13.48 10.24 7.96
CA PRO A 82 13.82 9.06 8.73
C PRO A 82 13.19 9.15 10.12
N PRO A 83 12.59 8.06 10.65
CA PRO A 83 12.16 8.03 12.03
C PRO A 83 13.36 8.26 12.94
N LYS A 84 13.14 8.86 14.12
CA LYS A 84 14.20 9.09 15.10
C LYS A 84 14.88 7.76 15.44
N ALA A 85 16.21 7.73 15.38
CA ALA A 85 17.00 6.55 15.71
C ALA A 85 16.63 6.05 17.11
N GLY A 86 16.25 4.77 17.22
CA GLY A 86 15.87 4.12 18.48
C GLY A 86 14.37 3.96 18.76
N VAL A 87 13.48 4.61 17.99
CA VAL A 87 12.01 4.47 18.21
C VAL A 87 11.43 3.24 17.49
N VAL A 88 12.07 2.79 16.41
CA VAL A 88 11.57 1.69 15.59
C VAL A 88 12.44 0.46 15.85
N GLN A 89 12.03 -0.37 16.80
CA GLN A 89 12.56 -1.72 16.92
C GLN A 89 11.96 -2.58 15.81
N LEU A 90 12.79 -3.35 15.12
CA LEU A 90 12.30 -4.31 14.14
C LEU A 90 11.58 -5.43 14.90
N PRO A 91 10.28 -5.65 14.68
CA PRO A 91 9.58 -6.75 15.32
C PRO A 91 10.10 -8.08 14.76
N GLU A 92 10.31 -9.05 15.64
CA GLU A 92 10.63 -10.41 15.22
C GLU A 92 9.37 -11.09 14.65
N VAL A 93 9.47 -11.57 13.41
CA VAL A 93 8.35 -12.25 12.76
C VAL A 93 8.29 -13.70 13.26
N THR A 94 7.40 -13.96 14.22
CA THR A 94 7.25 -15.30 14.84
C THR A 94 6.44 -16.26 13.97
N TYR A 95 5.43 -15.76 13.27
CA TYR A 95 4.52 -16.59 12.47
C TYR A 95 4.05 -15.86 11.21
N ILE A 96 3.99 -16.60 10.10
CA ILE A 96 3.44 -16.15 8.81
C ILE A 96 2.33 -17.12 8.41
N SER A 97 1.12 -16.60 8.20
CA SER A 97 -0.03 -17.41 7.76
C SER A 97 0.11 -17.81 6.28
N LEU A 98 0.27 -19.11 6.03
CA LEU A 98 0.28 -19.71 4.69
C LEU A 98 -1.06 -20.36 4.30
N GLU A 99 -2.12 -20.07 5.07
CA GLU A 99 -3.47 -20.53 4.79
C GLU A 99 -4.02 -19.91 3.51
N SER A 100 -4.80 -20.69 2.77
CA SER A 100 -5.48 -20.22 1.56
C SER A 100 -6.24 -18.94 1.83
N LYS A 101 -6.12 -17.97 0.91
CA LYS A 101 -6.91 -16.73 0.89
C LYS A 101 -8.05 -16.78 -0.13
N GLN A 102 -8.19 -17.90 -0.83
CA GLN A 102 -9.39 -18.28 -1.58
C GLN A 102 -10.32 -18.90 -0.54
N GLY A 103 -11.50 -18.28 -0.35
CA GLY A 103 -12.41 -18.56 0.76
C GLY A 103 -12.91 -20.00 0.86
#